data_AF-A0A1F4U4A7-F1
#
_entry.id   AF-A0A1F4U4A7-F1
#
_cell.length_a   1.000
_cell.length_b   1.000
_cell.length_c   1.000
_cell.angle_alpha   90.00
_cell.angle_beta   90.00
_cell.angle_gamma   90.00
#
_symmetry.space_group_name_H-M   'P 1'
#
loop_
_entity.id
_entity.type
_entity.pdbx_description
1 polymer ?
#
loop_
_entity_poly.entity_id
_entity_poly.type
_entity_poly.pdbx_seq_one_letter_code
_entity_poly.pdbx_strand_id
1 'polypeptide(L)'
;MSSIDYLTLNETNSLLNSINDLRDRAIVTLFLDTGLFLNELVDLKIDSIDWDKKILKIAGGRKRDLPLNDQAFEALAKWSKERVDTHTPAFFITTKGKVNPLSARSVDHLIRKYADQAGIKRKVNAQILRNTFAVRFFQEEVSLDKAKAILGINDPQSINKYIQAAKHPPVKPEIPEHVDTRPALSRLISNVFPTKPKQAKKLLEIKGSIVPNPEEVIFGRDGVIEDLKSNLTKGQSVLLIGPLGIGKTHTLKHMAKLLGPNTLYIPSPSPTRNMLDQICDKLNPDWKKQIKSRATTREIAEHIVNTKGGSPPVLIIDNLQNLRVSDVDPFLALIENFTILASTEDTLPKLKQIWWKFKQIELNPLSDHSAKELIHYLTENLSISDYELLETRVMTLSNKLPLAIVDMIHQVSHKPVVNRDSIREVYHEAGIKYRDWTSVIVILWGIAIMFRFLALGTHSFEGYILAGFGMAILAVTRFLLFRMR
;
A
#
# COMPACT_ATOMS: atom_id res chain seq x y z
N MET A 1 -13.44 -36.38 -0.62
CA MET A 1 -12.01 -36.63 -0.88
C MET A 1 -11.21 -35.67 0.01
N SER A 2 -10.28 -36.16 0.82
CA SER A 2 -9.55 -35.35 1.80
C SER A 2 -8.54 -34.43 1.10
N SER A 3 -8.84 -33.14 1.01
CA SER A 3 -7.92 -32.10 0.56
C SER A 3 -6.67 -32.09 1.46
N ILE A 4 -5.48 -32.04 0.87
CA ILE A 4 -4.24 -31.82 1.63
C ILE A 4 -4.16 -30.35 2.01
N ASP A 5 -3.98 -30.07 3.29
CA ASP A 5 -3.71 -28.72 3.77
C ASP A 5 -2.24 -28.35 3.55
N TYR A 6 -2.02 -27.19 2.93
CA TYR A 6 -0.70 -26.58 2.70
C TYR A 6 -0.80 -25.04 2.70
N LEU A 7 0.32 -24.34 2.89
CA LEU A 7 0.42 -22.88 2.94
C LEU A 7 0.53 -22.25 1.54
N THR A 8 -0.11 -21.10 1.36
CA THR A 8 0.13 -20.25 0.19
C THR A 8 1.51 -19.58 0.25
N LEU A 9 1.99 -19.04 -0.87
CA LEU A 9 3.27 -18.31 -0.91
C LEU A 9 3.27 -17.15 0.09
N ASN A 10 2.16 -16.39 0.17
CA ASN A 10 2.03 -15.26 1.10
C ASN A 10 2.06 -15.71 2.56
N GLU A 11 1.34 -16.78 2.92
CA GLU A 11 1.40 -17.34 4.27
C GLU A 11 2.79 -17.87 4.61
N THR A 12 3.48 -18.48 3.65
CA THR A 12 4.85 -18.97 3.81
C THR A 12 5.82 -17.83 4.09
N ASN A 13 5.73 -16.73 3.32
CA ASN A 13 6.55 -15.54 3.50
C ASN A 13 6.24 -14.84 4.82
N SER A 14 4.96 -14.68 5.18
CA SER A 14 4.56 -14.11 6.47
C SER A 14 5.06 -14.95 7.65
N LEU A 15 5.03 -16.28 7.53
CA LEU A 15 5.57 -17.19 8.52
C LEU A 15 7.09 -17.04 8.66
N LEU A 16 7.85 -17.01 7.56
CA LEU A 16 9.30 -16.84 7.62
C LEU A 16 9.71 -15.47 8.18
N ASN A 17 8.95 -14.42 7.88
CA ASN A 17 9.20 -13.06 8.36
C ASN A 17 8.86 -12.88 9.84
N SER A 18 8.00 -13.70 10.43
CA SER A 18 7.70 -13.65 11.87
C SER A 18 8.78 -14.30 12.74
N ILE A 19 9.71 -15.05 12.13
CA ILE A 19 10.75 -15.81 12.84
C ILE A 19 12.06 -15.02 12.91
N ASN A 20 12.36 -14.54 14.12
CA ASN A 20 13.62 -13.83 14.41
C ASN A 20 14.76 -14.74 14.90
N ASP A 21 14.43 -15.92 15.44
CA ASP A 21 15.42 -16.86 16.01
C ASP A 21 16.08 -17.68 14.89
N LEU A 22 17.42 -17.73 14.86
CA LEU A 22 18.17 -18.37 13.76
C LEU A 22 17.94 -19.89 13.69
N ARG A 23 17.81 -20.57 14.84
CA ARG A 23 17.50 -22.00 14.90
C ARG A 23 16.11 -22.24 14.31
N ASP A 24 15.12 -21.52 14.81
CA ASP A 24 13.73 -21.72 14.44
C ASP A 24 13.51 -21.39 12.96
N ARG A 25 14.22 -20.38 12.44
CA ARG A 25 14.22 -20.04 11.01
C ARG A 25 14.81 -21.17 10.18
N ALA A 26 15.96 -21.73 10.57
CA ALA A 26 16.56 -22.87 9.89
C ALA A 26 15.63 -24.10 9.85
N ILE A 27 14.91 -24.38 10.95
CA ILE A 27 13.94 -25.49 11.03
C ILE A 27 12.80 -25.29 10.04
N VAL A 28 12.16 -24.10 10.04
CA VAL A 28 11.01 -23.82 9.18
C VAL A 28 11.44 -23.77 7.70
N THR A 29 12.57 -23.15 7.39
CA THR A 29 13.13 -23.12 6.03
C THR A 29 13.43 -24.53 5.52
N LEU A 30 14.02 -25.41 6.35
CA LEU A 30 14.27 -26.80 5.95
C LEU A 30 12.98 -27.53 5.54
N PHE A 31 11.90 -27.42 6.32
CA PHE A 31 10.63 -28.06 5.94
C PHE A 31 10.09 -27.55 4.60
N LEU A 32 10.22 -26.25 4.35
CA LEU A 32 9.68 -25.57 3.17
C LEU A 32 10.51 -25.77 1.91
N ASP A 33 11.82 -26.03 2.05
CA ASP A 33 12.76 -26.06 0.92
C ASP A 33 13.28 -27.47 0.60
N THR A 34 13.21 -28.40 1.55
CA THR A 34 13.71 -29.78 1.37
C THR A 34 12.62 -30.84 1.58
N GLY A 35 11.47 -30.46 2.14
CA GLY A 35 10.36 -31.38 2.37
C GLY A 35 10.70 -32.56 3.27
N LEU A 36 11.37 -32.32 4.40
CA LEU A 36 11.73 -33.35 5.38
C LEU A 36 10.54 -33.86 6.20
N PHE A 37 10.66 -35.08 6.74
CA PHE A 37 9.74 -35.54 7.78
C PHE A 37 10.14 -34.95 9.13
N LEU A 38 9.16 -34.76 10.02
CA LEU A 38 9.40 -34.21 11.35
C LEU A 38 10.44 -35.03 12.13
N ASN A 39 10.34 -36.36 12.08
CA ASN A 39 11.29 -37.24 12.75
C ASN A 39 12.69 -37.17 12.11
N GLU A 40 12.77 -37.02 10.79
CA GLU A 40 14.05 -36.85 10.10
C GLU A 40 14.75 -35.57 10.55
N LEU A 41 14.01 -34.47 10.72
CA LEU A 41 14.57 -33.20 11.20
C LEU A 41 15.09 -33.30 12.64
N VAL A 42 14.35 -33.98 13.53
CA VAL A 42 14.73 -34.17 14.93
C VAL A 42 15.95 -35.09 15.07
N ASP A 43 16.08 -36.06 14.18
CA ASP A 43 17.18 -37.03 14.18
C ASP A 43 18.44 -36.52 13.44
N LEU A 44 18.41 -35.30 12.87
CA LEU A 44 19.58 -34.72 12.21
C LEU A 44 20.75 -34.56 13.18
N LYS A 45 21.92 -34.95 12.71
CA LYS A 45 23.19 -34.82 13.43
C LYS A 45 24.10 -33.80 12.78
N ILE A 46 25.14 -33.36 13.49
CA ILE A 46 26.12 -32.39 12.99
C ILE A 46 26.80 -32.88 11.70
N ASP A 47 27.08 -34.18 11.60
CA ASP A 47 27.68 -34.84 10.44
C ASP A 47 26.70 -35.11 9.28
N SER A 48 25.42 -34.77 9.45
CA SER A 48 24.39 -34.96 8.42
C SER A 48 24.47 -33.90 7.31
N ILE A 49 25.25 -32.82 7.49
CA ILE A 49 25.40 -31.75 6.50
C ILE A 49 26.77 -31.85 5.83
N ASP A 50 26.76 -32.04 4.52
CA ASP A 50 27.94 -31.94 3.67
C ASP A 50 28.05 -30.50 3.16
N TRP A 51 28.83 -29.68 3.86
CA TRP A 51 28.93 -28.24 3.60
C TRP A 51 29.54 -27.93 2.23
N ASP A 52 30.49 -28.75 1.78
CA ASP A 52 31.18 -28.55 0.49
C ASP A 52 30.25 -28.83 -0.68
N LYS A 53 29.44 -29.89 -0.57
CA LYS A 53 28.51 -30.30 -1.64
C LYS A 53 27.13 -29.66 -1.54
N LYS A 54 26.86 -28.89 -0.47
CA LYS A 54 25.52 -28.37 -0.13
C LYS A 54 24.46 -29.47 -0.10
N ILE A 55 24.78 -30.60 0.54
CA ILE A 55 23.88 -31.75 0.63
C ILE A 55 23.52 -32.02 2.10
N LEU A 56 22.23 -32.24 2.36
CA LEU A 56 21.73 -32.76 3.62
C LEU A 56 21.50 -34.28 3.50
N LYS A 57 22.25 -35.06 4.26
CA LYS A 57 22.20 -36.52 4.29
C LYS A 57 21.16 -36.98 5.32
N ILE A 58 20.13 -37.67 4.86
CA ILE A 58 19.11 -38.23 5.73
C ILE A 58 19.47 -39.66 6.08
N ALA A 59 19.56 -39.93 7.39
CA ALA A 59 19.80 -41.27 7.93
C ALA A 59 18.48 -41.99 8.25
N GLY A 60 18.57 -43.29 8.58
CA GLY A 60 17.41 -44.10 9.00
C GLY A 60 16.74 -44.89 7.88
N GLY A 61 15.41 -45.05 7.94
CA GLY A 61 14.65 -45.94 7.05
C GLY A 61 14.40 -45.40 5.63
N ARG A 62 14.67 -44.11 5.37
CA ARG A 62 14.44 -43.43 4.08
C ARG A 62 15.68 -42.64 3.66
N LYS A 63 16.84 -43.31 3.64
CA LYS A 63 18.13 -42.69 3.33
C LYS A 63 18.12 -42.03 1.95
N ARG A 64 18.54 -40.77 1.92
CA ARG A 64 18.66 -39.97 0.70
C ARG A 64 19.51 -38.74 0.95
N ASP A 65 20.07 -38.24 -0.12
CA ASP A 65 20.81 -36.99 -0.15
C ASP A 65 19.90 -35.90 -0.71
N LEU A 66 19.68 -34.85 0.07
CA LEU A 66 18.83 -33.73 -0.30
C LEU A 66 19.69 -32.53 -0.68
N PRO A 67 19.59 -32.01 -1.92
CA PRO A 67 20.29 -30.79 -2.28
C PRO A 67 19.70 -29.63 -1.49
N LEU A 68 20.56 -28.81 -0.92
CA LEU A 68 20.17 -27.57 -0.25
C LEU A 68 20.20 -26.43 -1.28
N ASN A 69 19.07 -25.74 -1.43
CA ASN A 69 19.07 -24.46 -2.12
C ASN A 69 19.84 -23.42 -1.29
N ASP A 70 20.17 -22.27 -1.88
CA ASP A 70 20.98 -21.25 -1.20
C ASP A 70 20.31 -20.74 0.09
N GLN A 71 18.97 -20.64 0.10
CA GLN A 71 18.22 -20.18 1.26
C GLN A 71 18.31 -21.15 2.45
N ALA A 72 18.09 -22.46 2.24
CA ALA A 72 18.21 -23.47 3.28
C ALA A 72 19.67 -23.62 3.73
N PHE A 73 20.62 -23.57 2.80
CA PHE A 73 22.04 -23.62 3.11
C PHE A 73 22.47 -22.46 4.00
N GLU A 74 22.09 -21.22 3.65
CA GLU A 74 22.39 -20.05 4.47
C GLU A 74 21.74 -20.11 5.86
N ALA A 75 20.48 -20.56 5.94
CA ALA A 75 19.79 -20.67 7.21
C ALA A 75 20.47 -21.68 8.14
N LEU A 76 20.88 -22.84 7.59
CA LEU A 76 21.66 -23.84 8.32
C LEU A 76 23.03 -23.32 8.73
N ALA A 77 23.75 -22.64 7.84
CA ALA A 77 25.07 -22.09 8.12
C ALA A 77 25.02 -21.04 9.23
N LYS A 78 24.00 -20.16 9.22
CA LYS A 78 23.77 -19.16 10.26
C LYS A 78 23.51 -19.82 11.62
N TRP A 79 22.62 -20.81 11.67
CA TRP A 79 22.36 -21.55 12.91
C TRP A 79 23.60 -22.32 13.39
N SER A 80 24.33 -22.99 12.49
CA SER A 80 25.52 -23.77 12.85
C SER A 80 26.61 -22.94 13.50
N LYS A 81 26.71 -21.64 13.17
CA LYS A 81 27.66 -20.71 13.79
C LYS A 81 27.25 -20.26 15.19
N GLU A 82 25.96 -20.19 15.48
CA GLU A 82 25.43 -19.77 16.79
C GLU A 82 25.19 -20.96 17.74
N ARG A 83 25.10 -22.18 17.19
CA ARG A 83 24.91 -23.41 17.96
C ARG A 83 26.06 -23.61 18.94
N VAL A 84 25.72 -23.71 20.23
CA VAL A 84 26.69 -24.00 21.30
C VAL A 84 27.24 -25.43 21.17
N ASP A 85 28.54 -25.57 21.36
CA ASP A 85 29.19 -26.88 21.43
C ASP A 85 28.73 -27.66 22.66
N THR A 86 28.28 -28.88 22.41
CA THR A 86 27.68 -29.76 23.41
C THR A 86 28.03 -31.21 23.11
N HIS A 87 27.93 -32.07 24.12
CA HIS A 87 28.16 -33.50 23.97
C HIS A 87 27.08 -34.23 23.14
N THR A 88 25.99 -33.55 22.76
CA THR A 88 24.95 -34.15 21.94
C THR A 88 25.29 -34.06 20.45
N PRO A 89 25.21 -35.17 19.70
CA PRO A 89 25.43 -35.16 18.25
C PRO A 89 24.27 -34.53 17.47
N ALA A 90 23.14 -34.22 18.12
CA ALA A 90 21.95 -33.66 17.47
C ALA A 90 22.23 -32.24 16.94
N PHE A 91 21.85 -31.97 15.69
CA PHE A 91 22.07 -30.68 15.05
C PHE A 91 21.14 -29.60 15.63
N PHE A 92 19.87 -29.93 15.87
CA PHE A 92 18.91 -29.04 16.52
C PHE A 92 18.78 -29.33 18.02
N ILE A 93 19.05 -28.32 18.83
CA ILE A 93 19.05 -28.40 20.30
C ILE A 93 18.15 -27.34 20.92
N THR A 94 17.73 -27.56 22.16
CA THR A 94 17.02 -26.56 22.96
C THR A 94 17.97 -25.41 23.31
N THR A 95 17.50 -24.16 23.12
CA THR A 95 18.27 -22.93 23.37
C THR A 95 17.91 -22.27 24.70
N LYS A 96 16.85 -22.76 25.37
CA LYS A 96 16.37 -22.24 26.65
C LYS A 96 16.39 -23.35 27.69
N GLY A 97 17.01 -23.09 28.84
CA GLY A 97 17.11 -24.05 29.94
C GLY A 97 18.17 -25.13 29.68
N LYS A 98 17.90 -26.37 30.13
CA LYS A 98 18.82 -27.51 29.91
C LYS A 98 18.92 -27.82 28.42
N VAL A 99 20.15 -27.91 27.91
CA VAL A 99 20.43 -28.22 26.51
C VAL A 99 20.19 -29.70 26.26
N ASN A 100 19.20 -30.00 25.43
CA ASN A 100 18.78 -31.34 25.04
C ASN A 100 18.49 -31.34 23.52
N PRO A 101 18.50 -32.52 22.86
CA PRO A 101 17.96 -32.66 21.52
C PRO A 101 16.53 -32.11 21.42
N LEU A 102 16.22 -31.44 20.32
CA LEU A 102 14.90 -30.84 20.13
C LEU A 102 13.85 -31.93 19.90
N SER A 103 12.78 -31.96 20.68
CA SER A 103 11.71 -32.97 20.50
C SER A 103 10.76 -32.61 19.34
N ALA A 104 10.13 -33.62 18.72
CA ALA A 104 9.10 -33.41 17.70
C ALA A 104 7.94 -32.50 18.18
N ARG A 105 7.55 -32.64 19.46
CA ARG A 105 6.54 -31.79 20.09
C ARG A 105 6.99 -30.34 20.21
N SER A 106 8.28 -30.11 20.50
CA SER A 106 8.87 -28.77 20.55
C SER A 106 8.87 -28.11 19.18
N VAL A 107 9.15 -28.87 18.12
CA VAL A 107 9.08 -28.40 16.73
C VAL A 107 7.65 -28.03 16.33
N ASP A 108 6.66 -28.86 16.61
CA ASP A 108 5.27 -28.48 16.30
C ASP A 108 4.81 -27.26 17.13
N HIS A 109 5.27 -27.14 18.37
CA HIS A 109 4.95 -25.98 19.20
C HIS A 109 5.57 -24.67 18.67
N LEU A 110 6.83 -24.70 18.23
CA LEU A 110 7.47 -23.52 17.65
C LEU A 110 6.79 -23.09 16.35
N ILE A 111 6.44 -24.04 15.47
CA ILE A 111 5.74 -23.74 14.21
C ILE A 111 4.39 -23.08 14.48
N ARG A 112 3.60 -23.60 15.44
CA ARG A 112 2.31 -23.02 15.82
C ARG A 112 2.46 -21.60 16.36
N LYS A 113 3.42 -21.39 17.26
CA LYS A 113 3.72 -20.07 17.82
C LYS A 113 3.99 -19.03 16.72
N TYR A 114 4.82 -19.36 15.73
CA TYR A 114 5.16 -18.43 14.65
C TYR A 114 4.03 -18.26 13.63
N ALA A 115 3.21 -19.29 13.41
CA ALA A 115 2.01 -19.19 12.58
C ALA A 115 0.96 -18.25 13.18
N ASP A 116 0.75 -18.32 14.51
CA ASP A 116 -0.14 -17.41 15.23
C ASP A 116 0.39 -15.96 15.15
N GLN A 117 1.70 -15.75 15.30
CA GLN A 117 2.34 -14.44 15.14
C GLN A 117 2.24 -13.89 13.72
N ALA A 118 2.26 -14.76 12.71
CA ALA A 118 2.07 -14.40 11.30
C ALA A 118 0.60 -14.16 10.91
N GLY A 119 -0.34 -14.28 11.85
CA GLY A 119 -1.78 -14.08 11.60
C GLY A 119 -2.46 -15.23 10.85
N ILE A 120 -1.83 -16.41 10.80
CA ILE A 120 -2.38 -17.59 10.12
C ILE A 120 -3.39 -18.27 11.06
N LYS A 121 -4.69 -18.06 10.80
CA LYS A 121 -5.77 -18.52 11.69
C LYS A 121 -5.95 -20.04 11.79
N ARG A 122 -5.40 -20.80 10.84
CA ARG A 122 -5.50 -22.26 10.81
C ARG A 122 -4.34 -22.91 11.56
N LYS A 123 -4.57 -24.11 12.10
CA LYS A 123 -3.54 -24.88 12.81
C LYS A 123 -2.43 -25.29 11.83
N VAL A 124 -1.26 -24.66 11.93
CA VAL A 124 -0.06 -25.05 11.17
C VAL A 124 0.80 -26.01 12.01
N ASN A 125 1.33 -27.05 11.38
CA ASN A 125 2.27 -28.02 11.98
C ASN A 125 3.35 -28.39 10.95
N ALA A 126 4.34 -29.18 11.36
CA ALA A 126 5.43 -29.62 10.47
C ALA A 126 4.92 -30.33 9.21
N GLN A 127 3.84 -31.11 9.33
CA GLN A 127 3.22 -31.80 8.19
C GLN A 127 2.69 -30.83 7.14
N ILE A 128 2.06 -29.71 7.54
CA ILE A 128 1.55 -28.69 6.61
C ILE A 128 2.71 -27.99 5.89
N LEU A 129 3.82 -27.71 6.56
CA LEU A 129 5.01 -27.13 5.92
C LEU A 129 5.59 -28.09 4.87
N ARG A 130 5.72 -29.38 5.22
CA ARG A 130 6.14 -30.42 4.27
C ARG A 130 5.17 -30.55 3.10
N ASN A 131 3.85 -30.50 3.35
CA ASN A 131 2.86 -30.54 2.29
C ASN A 131 3.00 -29.35 1.35
N THR A 132 3.35 -28.18 1.88
CA THR A 132 3.61 -26.96 1.10
C THR A 132 4.77 -27.16 0.13
N PHE A 133 5.89 -27.72 0.61
CA PHE A 133 6.99 -28.10 -0.28
C PHE A 133 6.54 -29.10 -1.34
N ALA A 134 5.90 -30.20 -0.92
CA ALA A 134 5.50 -31.27 -1.84
C ALA A 134 4.56 -30.77 -2.94
N VAL A 135 3.55 -29.96 -2.59
CA VAL A 135 2.62 -29.38 -3.57
C VAL A 135 3.35 -28.45 -4.54
N ARG A 136 4.21 -27.54 -4.05
CA ARG A 136 5.02 -26.67 -4.90
C ARG A 136 5.95 -27.45 -5.83
N PHE A 137 6.58 -28.50 -5.31
CA PHE A 137 7.46 -29.36 -6.08
C PHE A 137 6.74 -30.08 -7.24
N PHE A 138 5.48 -30.47 -7.03
CA PHE A 138 4.64 -31.04 -8.11
C PHE A 138 4.04 -29.97 -9.04
N GLN A 139 3.95 -28.70 -8.61
CA GLN A 139 3.55 -27.58 -9.47
C GLN A 139 4.65 -27.20 -10.47
N GLU A 140 5.91 -27.38 -10.12
CA GLU A 140 7.08 -27.11 -10.98
C GLU A 140 7.32 -28.21 -12.05
N GLU A 141 6.30 -29.02 -12.36
CA GLU A 141 6.31 -30.09 -13.38
C GLU A 141 7.48 -31.11 -13.26
N VAL A 142 7.97 -31.33 -12.04
CA VAL A 142 9.08 -32.27 -11.82
C VAL A 142 8.62 -33.71 -12.07
N SER A 143 9.47 -34.49 -12.76
CA SER A 143 9.26 -35.92 -12.99
C SER A 143 8.95 -36.67 -11.69
N LEU A 144 7.95 -37.55 -11.71
CA LEU A 144 7.47 -38.33 -10.57
C LEU A 144 8.61 -39.01 -9.79
N ASP A 145 9.60 -39.57 -10.49
CA ASP A 145 10.70 -40.32 -9.87
C ASP A 145 11.64 -39.42 -9.07
N LYS A 146 11.94 -38.21 -9.57
CA LYS A 146 12.69 -37.19 -8.81
C LYS A 146 11.93 -36.73 -7.58
N ALA A 147 10.61 -36.52 -7.71
CA ALA A 147 9.76 -36.13 -6.57
C ALA A 147 9.71 -37.21 -5.49
N LYS A 148 9.57 -38.48 -5.88
CA LYS A 148 9.65 -39.62 -4.96
C LYS A 148 11.00 -39.71 -4.26
N ALA A 149 12.09 -39.53 -5.01
CA ALA A 149 13.44 -39.55 -4.47
C ALA A 149 13.66 -38.46 -3.42
N ILE A 150 13.22 -37.23 -3.68
CA ILE A 150 13.37 -36.09 -2.75
C ILE A 150 12.42 -36.20 -1.54
N LEU A 151 11.15 -36.54 -1.76
CA LEU A 151 10.19 -36.66 -0.66
C LEU A 151 10.43 -37.92 0.18
N GLY A 152 11.05 -38.97 -0.36
CA GLY A 152 11.22 -40.26 0.32
C GLY A 152 9.88 -40.97 0.56
N ILE A 153 8.91 -40.83 -0.35
CA ILE A 153 7.58 -41.46 -0.27
C ILE A 153 7.48 -42.55 -1.33
N ASN A 154 7.19 -43.78 -0.88
CA ASN A 154 6.98 -44.93 -1.77
C ASN A 154 5.49 -45.26 -1.96
N ASP A 155 4.60 -44.73 -1.12
CA ASP A 155 3.16 -44.99 -1.19
C ASP A 155 2.51 -44.18 -2.34
N PRO A 156 1.94 -44.86 -3.36
CA PRO A 156 1.29 -44.19 -4.48
C PRO A 156 0.07 -43.35 -4.06
N GLN A 157 -0.64 -43.74 -3.01
CA GLN A 157 -1.83 -42.99 -2.57
C GLN A 157 -1.46 -41.62 -2.02
N SER A 158 -0.41 -41.56 -1.20
CA SER A 158 0.13 -40.31 -0.65
C SER A 158 0.62 -39.37 -1.75
N ILE A 159 1.26 -39.90 -2.79
CA ILE A 159 1.73 -39.11 -3.94
C ILE A 159 0.56 -38.57 -4.76
N ASN A 160 -0.45 -39.40 -5.03
CA ASN A 160 -1.64 -38.98 -5.77
C ASN A 160 -2.36 -37.82 -5.08
N LYS A 161 -2.38 -37.78 -3.74
CA LYS A 161 -2.95 -36.63 -3.02
C LYS A 161 -2.18 -35.34 -3.28
N TYR A 162 -0.86 -35.37 -3.35
CA TYR A 162 -0.05 -34.19 -3.70
C TYR A 162 -0.24 -33.77 -5.15
N ILE A 163 -0.26 -34.72 -6.09
CA ILE A 163 -0.53 -34.45 -7.51
C ILE A 163 -1.91 -33.81 -7.70
N GLN A 164 -2.93 -34.34 -7.01
CA GLN A 164 -4.27 -33.76 -7.07
C GLN A 164 -4.30 -32.33 -6.53
N ALA A 165 -3.65 -32.08 -5.39
CA ALA A 165 -3.55 -30.74 -4.80
C ALA A 165 -2.71 -29.77 -5.66
N ALA A 166 -1.72 -30.25 -6.41
CA ALA A 166 -0.93 -29.43 -7.33
C ALA A 166 -1.69 -29.08 -8.61
N LYS A 167 -2.42 -30.04 -9.20
CA LYS A 167 -3.26 -29.84 -10.40
C LYS A 167 -4.50 -29.00 -10.15
N HIS A 168 -5.09 -29.15 -8.97
CA HIS A 168 -6.23 -28.39 -8.50
C HIS A 168 -5.83 -27.74 -7.18
N PRO A 169 -5.04 -26.64 -7.20
CA PRO A 169 -4.82 -25.86 -5.98
C PRO A 169 -6.19 -25.57 -5.38
N PRO A 170 -6.38 -25.65 -4.05
CA PRO A 170 -7.65 -25.37 -3.45
C PRO A 170 -8.00 -23.97 -3.91
N VAL A 171 -9.02 -23.90 -4.76
CA VAL A 171 -9.78 -22.69 -4.98
C VAL A 171 -10.19 -22.34 -3.56
N LYS A 172 -9.49 -21.35 -2.99
CA LYS A 172 -9.87 -20.71 -1.72
C LYS A 172 -11.38 -20.62 -1.83
N PRO A 173 -12.18 -21.29 -0.97
CA PRO A 173 -13.58 -21.50 -1.25
C PRO A 173 -14.08 -20.17 -1.76
N GLU A 174 -14.48 -20.12 -3.04
CA GLU A 174 -15.20 -18.97 -3.52
C GLU A 174 -16.27 -18.85 -2.45
N ILE A 175 -16.19 -17.76 -1.67
CA ILE A 175 -17.29 -17.38 -0.82
C ILE A 175 -18.43 -17.46 -1.81
N PRO A 176 -19.35 -18.45 -1.71
CA PRO A 176 -20.31 -18.69 -2.76
C PRO A 176 -20.88 -17.34 -3.06
N GLU A 177 -20.66 -16.87 -4.29
CA GLU A 177 -20.94 -15.52 -4.77
C GLU A 177 -22.16 -15.06 -4.01
N HIS A 178 -21.98 -14.16 -3.01
CA HIS A 178 -22.97 -13.96 -1.94
C HIS A 178 -24.33 -13.95 -2.60
N VAL A 179 -25.09 -15.05 -2.51
CA VAL A 179 -26.44 -15.06 -3.06
C VAL A 179 -27.09 -14.01 -2.22
N ASP A 180 -27.36 -12.88 -2.85
CA ASP A 180 -27.69 -11.67 -2.13
C ASP A 180 -29.06 -11.93 -1.49
N THR A 181 -29.08 -12.50 -0.29
CA THR A 181 -30.32 -12.90 0.40
C THR A 181 -31.12 -11.68 0.84
N ARG A 182 -30.63 -10.47 0.54
CA ARG A 182 -31.33 -9.25 0.85
C ARG A 182 -32.59 -9.12 -0.04
N PRO A 183 -33.75 -8.71 0.51
CA PRO A 183 -35.01 -8.58 -0.22
C PRO A 183 -34.87 -7.68 -1.46
N ALA A 184 -35.67 -7.90 -2.51
CA ALA A 184 -35.59 -7.16 -3.77
C ALA A 184 -35.55 -5.62 -3.59
N LEU A 185 -36.29 -5.10 -2.60
CA LEU A 185 -36.31 -3.67 -2.26
C LEU A 185 -34.93 -3.13 -1.82
N SER A 186 -34.17 -3.92 -1.07
CA SER A 186 -32.85 -3.52 -0.56
C SER A 186 -31.75 -3.52 -1.62
N ARG A 187 -31.87 -4.38 -2.64
CA ARG A 187 -30.99 -4.37 -3.83
C ARG A 187 -31.24 -3.13 -4.69
N LEU A 188 -32.51 -2.74 -4.80
CA LEU A 188 -32.94 -1.50 -5.47
C LEU A 188 -32.39 -0.27 -4.72
N ILE A 189 -32.46 -0.27 -3.39
CA ILE A 189 -31.96 0.83 -2.56
C ILE A 189 -30.42 0.92 -2.59
N SER A 190 -29.68 -0.20 -2.59
CA SER A 190 -28.20 -0.17 -2.66
C SER A 190 -27.66 0.25 -4.03
N ASN A 191 -28.41 -0.01 -5.10
CA ASN A 191 -28.06 0.45 -6.45
C ASN A 191 -28.37 1.93 -6.68
N VAL A 192 -29.36 2.48 -5.96
CA VAL A 192 -29.72 3.90 -6.02
C VAL A 192 -28.93 4.74 -5.00
N PHE A 193 -28.52 4.15 -3.88
CA PHE A 193 -27.70 4.77 -2.84
C PHE A 193 -26.54 3.84 -2.43
N PRO A 194 -25.33 4.00 -3.02
CA PRO A 194 -24.17 3.25 -2.56
C PRO A 194 -23.83 3.68 -1.13
N THR A 195 -23.97 2.76 -0.17
CA THR A 195 -23.53 3.01 1.21
C THR A 195 -22.01 3.05 1.27
N LYS A 196 -21.45 4.07 1.93
CA LYS A 196 -20.02 4.14 2.26
C LYS A 196 -19.57 2.84 2.93
N PRO A 197 -18.49 2.17 2.45
CA PRO A 197 -17.87 1.11 3.22
C PRO A 197 -17.41 1.67 4.57
N LYS A 198 -17.64 0.92 5.66
CA LYS A 198 -17.18 1.33 6.99
C LYS A 198 -15.67 1.55 6.94
N GLN A 199 -15.27 2.77 7.33
CA GLN A 199 -13.90 3.28 7.44
C GLN A 199 -12.82 2.19 7.47
N ALA A 200 -11.95 2.21 6.46
CA ALA A 200 -10.75 1.41 6.42
C ALA A 200 -9.95 1.64 7.72
N LYS A 201 -9.86 0.60 8.54
CA LYS A 201 -8.98 0.57 9.70
C LYS A 201 -7.55 0.80 9.22
N LYS A 202 -7.00 1.95 9.64
CA LYS A 202 -5.59 2.28 9.84
C LYS A 202 -4.58 1.27 9.28
N LEU A 203 -3.99 1.66 8.16
CA LEU A 203 -2.65 1.34 7.64
C LEU A 203 -1.84 0.36 8.49
N LEU A 204 -1.75 -0.88 8.01
CA LEU A 204 -0.59 -1.74 8.23
C LEU A 204 0.33 -1.51 7.04
N GLU A 205 1.46 -0.84 7.27
CA GLU A 205 2.55 -0.75 6.31
C GLU A 205 3.10 -2.14 6.04
N ILE A 206 2.69 -2.74 4.93
CA ILE A 206 3.35 -3.91 4.35
C ILE A 206 4.37 -3.35 3.36
N LYS A 207 5.64 -3.28 3.77
CA LYS A 207 6.77 -3.12 2.84
C LYS A 207 6.95 -4.44 2.09
N GLY A 208 6.59 -4.47 0.81
CA GLY A 208 6.75 -5.65 -0.04
C GLY A 208 6.45 -5.38 -1.50
N SER A 209 7.44 -4.82 -2.20
CA SER A 209 7.72 -4.89 -3.65
C SER A 209 6.55 -4.92 -4.64
N ILE A 210 5.93 -3.75 -4.87
CA ILE A 210 5.45 -3.38 -6.22
C ILE A 210 5.61 -1.87 -6.36
N VAL A 211 6.82 -1.39 -6.65
CA VAL A 211 6.98 0.01 -7.06
C VAL A 211 8.11 0.13 -8.08
N PRO A 212 7.83 0.21 -9.39
CA PRO A 212 8.71 0.95 -10.29
C PRO A 212 8.86 2.35 -9.68
N ASN A 213 10.06 2.83 -9.40
CA ASN A 213 10.30 4.06 -8.64
C ASN A 213 9.42 5.21 -9.21
N PRO A 214 8.27 5.57 -8.58
CA PRO A 214 7.25 6.38 -9.24
C PRO A 214 7.81 7.77 -9.52
N GLU A 215 8.77 8.20 -8.72
CA GLU A 215 9.43 9.50 -8.78
C GLU A 215 10.30 9.69 -10.04
N GLU A 216 10.52 8.66 -10.85
CA GLU A 216 11.36 8.73 -12.06
C GLU A 216 10.58 9.05 -13.33
N VAL A 217 9.32 8.65 -13.41
CA VAL A 217 8.52 8.76 -14.64
C VAL A 217 7.38 9.75 -14.43
N ILE A 218 7.30 10.74 -15.32
CA ILE A 218 6.17 11.67 -15.42
C ILE A 218 5.28 11.24 -16.59
N PHE A 219 3.97 11.32 -16.40
CA PHE A 219 2.98 11.00 -17.42
C PHE A 219 2.19 12.26 -17.80
N GLY A 220 2.21 12.64 -19.07
CA GLY A 220 1.36 13.71 -19.61
C GLY A 220 1.61 15.11 -19.02
N ARG A 221 2.77 15.35 -18.39
CA ARG A 221 3.14 16.65 -17.80
C ARG A 221 4.40 17.26 -18.41
N ASP A 222 4.89 16.74 -19.53
CA ASP A 222 6.14 17.23 -20.14
C ASP A 222 6.09 18.74 -20.43
N GLY A 223 4.98 19.22 -21.02
CA GLY A 223 4.79 20.65 -21.26
C GLY A 223 4.72 21.50 -19.98
N VAL A 224 4.19 20.95 -18.88
CA VAL A 224 4.19 21.64 -17.57
C VAL A 224 5.61 21.72 -17.03
N ILE A 225 6.38 20.64 -17.15
CA ILE A 225 7.79 20.59 -16.73
C ILE A 225 8.64 21.58 -17.54
N GLU A 226 8.40 21.70 -18.84
CA GLU A 226 9.06 22.70 -19.70
C GLU A 226 8.70 24.13 -19.29
N ASP A 227 7.41 24.44 -19.04
CA ASP A 227 7.00 25.75 -18.56
C ASP A 227 7.64 26.06 -17.20
N LEU A 228 7.62 25.10 -16.25
CA LEU A 228 8.29 25.23 -14.96
C LEU A 228 9.78 25.54 -15.12
N LYS A 229 10.51 24.77 -15.92
CA LYS A 229 11.94 25.04 -16.20
C LYS A 229 12.13 26.45 -16.75
N SER A 230 11.35 26.85 -17.75
CA SER A 230 11.48 28.16 -18.38
C SER A 230 11.26 29.31 -17.39
N ASN A 231 10.30 29.20 -16.47
CA ASN A 231 10.01 30.23 -15.48
C ASN A 231 11.09 30.29 -14.40
N LEU A 232 11.57 29.13 -13.94
CA LEU A 232 12.64 29.06 -12.95
C LEU A 232 13.96 29.62 -13.50
N THR A 233 14.28 29.37 -14.78
CA THR A 233 15.45 29.99 -15.43
C THR A 233 15.34 31.51 -15.56
N LYS A 234 14.12 32.05 -15.61
CA LYS A 234 13.85 33.50 -15.58
C LYS A 234 13.84 34.09 -14.16
N GLY A 235 14.09 33.27 -13.14
CA GLY A 235 14.04 33.66 -11.73
C GLY A 235 12.62 33.88 -11.19
N GLN A 236 11.58 33.48 -11.94
CA GLN A 236 10.20 33.64 -11.52
C GLN A 236 9.77 32.51 -10.59
N SER A 237 9.24 32.86 -9.41
CA SER A 237 8.65 31.90 -8.49
C SER A 237 7.31 31.38 -9.03
N VAL A 238 7.09 30.07 -8.94
CA VAL A 238 5.92 29.39 -9.53
C VAL A 238 5.13 28.63 -8.47
N LEU A 239 3.81 28.72 -8.53
CA LEU A 239 2.87 28.03 -7.65
C LEU A 239 2.01 27.05 -8.45
N LEU A 240 2.11 25.77 -8.13
CA LEU A 240 1.24 24.72 -8.65
C LEU A 240 -0.06 24.68 -7.83
N ILE A 241 -1.19 24.83 -8.52
CA ILE A 241 -2.54 24.81 -7.93
C ILE A 241 -3.30 23.60 -8.46
N GLY A 242 -4.13 22.99 -7.62
CA GLY A 242 -5.06 21.97 -8.05
C GLY A 242 -5.58 21.12 -6.91
N PRO A 243 -6.59 20.27 -7.14
CA PRO A 243 -7.18 19.45 -6.09
C PRO A 243 -6.21 18.41 -5.50
N LEU A 244 -6.54 17.82 -4.36
CA LEU A 244 -5.81 16.69 -3.79
C LEU A 244 -5.69 15.53 -4.83
N GLY A 245 -4.52 14.88 -4.86
CA GLY A 245 -4.30 13.71 -5.72
C GLY A 245 -4.00 13.99 -7.19
N ILE A 246 -3.97 15.27 -7.61
CA ILE A 246 -3.71 15.69 -9.00
C ILE A 246 -2.26 15.49 -9.49
N GLY A 247 -1.34 15.16 -8.56
CA GLY A 247 0.08 14.91 -8.85
C GLY A 247 1.06 16.04 -8.49
N LYS A 248 0.65 17.09 -7.76
CA LYS A 248 1.52 18.22 -7.37
C LYS A 248 2.87 17.78 -6.76
N THR A 249 2.83 16.99 -5.70
CA THR A 249 4.03 16.49 -4.99
C THR A 249 4.95 15.69 -5.90
N HIS A 250 4.36 14.87 -6.78
CA HIS A 250 5.11 14.06 -7.73
C HIS A 250 5.85 14.94 -8.75
N THR A 251 5.17 15.95 -9.33
CA THR A 251 5.79 16.97 -10.20
C THR A 251 6.93 17.71 -9.51
N LEU A 252 6.74 18.12 -8.24
CA LEU A 252 7.76 18.84 -7.48
C LEU A 252 9.00 17.99 -7.20
N LYS A 253 8.83 16.72 -6.83
CA LYS A 253 9.94 15.78 -6.60
C LYS A 253 10.72 15.51 -7.88
N HIS A 254 10.02 15.33 -9.00
CA HIS A 254 10.66 15.15 -10.29
C HIS A 254 11.49 16.40 -10.69
N MET A 255 10.95 17.60 -10.47
CA MET A 255 11.68 18.86 -10.68
C MET A 255 12.92 18.97 -9.78
N ALA A 256 12.83 18.57 -8.50
CA ALA A 256 13.97 18.56 -7.59
C ALA A 256 15.10 17.66 -8.12
N LYS A 257 14.75 16.47 -8.65
CA LYS A 257 15.72 15.55 -9.27
C LYS A 257 16.37 16.15 -10.52
N LEU A 258 15.59 16.79 -11.39
CA LEU A 258 16.07 17.41 -12.63
C LEU A 258 17.02 18.60 -12.41
N LEU A 259 16.75 19.40 -11.37
CA LEU A 259 17.56 20.58 -11.04
C LEU A 259 18.82 20.23 -10.22
N GLY A 260 18.91 19.00 -9.71
CA GLY A 260 20.12 18.45 -9.08
C GLY A 260 20.46 19.04 -7.70
N PRO A 261 21.73 18.99 -7.29
CA PRO A 261 22.17 19.28 -5.91
C PRO A 261 21.99 20.74 -5.47
N ASN A 262 21.71 21.66 -6.41
CA ASN A 262 21.49 23.08 -6.12
C ASN A 262 20.04 23.40 -5.71
N THR A 263 19.26 22.37 -5.30
CA THR A 263 17.86 22.52 -4.89
C THR A 263 17.61 22.18 -3.44
N LEU A 264 16.80 23.02 -2.81
CA LEU A 264 16.37 22.86 -1.42
C LEU A 264 14.94 22.35 -1.42
N TYR A 265 14.76 21.03 -1.33
CA TYR A 265 13.44 20.44 -1.16
C TYR A 265 13.00 20.43 0.30
N ILE A 266 11.80 20.94 0.56
CA ILE A 266 11.14 21.01 1.88
C ILE A 266 9.73 20.41 1.78
N PRO A 267 9.43 19.32 2.51
CA PRO A 267 8.16 18.61 2.40
C PRO A 267 7.01 19.31 3.13
N SER A 268 7.27 20.14 4.13
CA SER A 268 6.22 20.91 4.80
C SER A 268 6.74 22.23 5.35
N PRO A 269 6.04 23.35 5.11
CA PRO A 269 6.39 24.64 5.66
C PRO A 269 5.92 24.82 7.11
N SER A 270 5.12 23.90 7.66
CA SER A 270 4.52 24.06 8.99
C SER A 270 5.06 23.02 9.97
N PRO A 271 5.59 23.42 11.15
CA PRO A 271 5.80 24.80 11.61
C PRO A 271 6.87 25.58 10.82
N THR A 272 6.66 26.87 10.57
CA THR A 272 7.56 27.76 9.79
C THR A 272 8.98 27.78 10.32
N ARG A 273 9.14 27.70 11.65
CA ARG A 273 10.45 27.58 12.27
C ARG A 273 11.20 26.33 11.79
N ASN A 274 10.55 25.18 11.74
CA ASN A 274 11.18 23.94 11.29
C ASN A 274 11.61 24.03 9.81
N MET A 275 10.80 24.70 8.98
CA MET A 275 11.16 24.97 7.59
C MET A 275 12.42 25.84 7.51
N LEU A 276 12.45 26.95 8.25
CA LEU A 276 13.61 27.86 8.28
C LEU A 276 14.85 27.14 8.82
N ASP A 277 14.72 26.34 9.88
CA ASP A 277 15.80 25.53 10.44
C ASP A 277 16.36 24.55 9.39
N GLN A 278 15.50 23.88 8.61
CA GLN A 278 15.92 22.99 7.52
C GLN A 278 16.64 23.72 6.38
N ILE A 279 16.22 24.96 6.06
CA ILE A 279 16.91 25.80 5.08
C ILE A 279 18.30 26.15 5.60
N CYS A 280 18.38 26.61 6.84
CA CYS A 280 19.65 26.98 7.47
C CYS A 280 20.60 25.79 7.59
N ASP A 281 20.13 24.63 8.07
CA ASP A 281 20.94 23.42 8.24
C ASP A 281 21.56 22.96 6.91
N LYS A 282 20.86 23.17 5.79
CA LYS A 282 21.38 22.83 4.44
C LYS A 282 22.28 23.91 3.84
N LEU A 283 22.05 25.19 4.13
CA LEU A 283 22.89 26.29 3.61
C LEU A 283 24.20 26.45 4.39
N ASN A 284 24.14 26.34 5.72
CA ASN A 284 25.28 26.46 6.60
C ASN A 284 25.07 25.61 7.87
N PRO A 285 25.70 24.43 8.00
CA PRO A 285 25.51 23.54 9.15
C PRO A 285 25.83 24.15 10.53
N ASP A 286 26.64 25.22 10.59
CA ASP A 286 27.07 25.87 11.84
C ASP A 286 26.26 27.14 12.21
N TRP A 287 25.17 27.45 11.49
CA TRP A 287 24.38 28.67 11.68
C TRP A 287 23.85 28.86 13.12
N LYS A 288 23.58 27.77 13.85
CA LYS A 288 23.07 27.82 15.23
C LYS A 288 24.04 28.49 16.21
N LYS A 289 25.34 28.55 15.89
CA LYS A 289 26.35 29.26 16.69
C LYS A 289 26.34 30.76 16.45
N GLN A 290 25.75 31.21 15.34
CA GLN A 290 25.76 32.59 14.87
C GLN A 290 24.49 33.37 15.27
N ILE A 291 23.49 32.67 15.81
CA ILE A 291 22.19 33.23 16.20
C ILE A 291 21.94 33.02 17.71
N LYS A 292 21.21 33.95 18.34
CA LYS A 292 20.78 33.84 19.75
C LYS A 292 19.89 32.59 19.95
N SER A 293 20.03 31.88 21.08
CA SER A 293 19.30 30.62 21.31
C SER A 293 17.76 30.73 21.32
N ARG A 294 17.20 31.95 21.46
CA ARG A 294 15.76 32.26 21.38
C ARG A 294 15.38 33.15 20.19
N ALA A 295 16.08 33.04 19.08
CA ALA A 295 15.77 33.87 17.91
C ALA A 295 14.36 33.64 17.37
N THR A 296 13.72 34.71 16.94
CA THR A 296 12.40 34.71 16.30
C THR A 296 12.47 34.17 14.87
N THR A 297 11.33 33.75 14.29
CA THR A 297 11.27 33.30 12.89
C THR A 297 11.72 34.38 11.90
N ARG A 298 11.47 35.64 12.21
CA ARG A 298 11.93 36.79 11.43
C ARG A 298 13.45 36.92 11.44
N GLU A 299 14.08 36.86 12.61
CA GLU A 299 15.55 36.93 12.73
C GLU A 299 16.24 35.77 12.00
N ILE A 300 15.65 34.57 12.04
CA ILE A 300 16.17 33.41 11.29
C ILE A 300 16.04 33.64 9.79
N ALA A 301 14.91 34.17 9.31
CA ALA A 301 14.72 34.50 7.89
C ALA A 301 15.71 35.58 7.42
N GLU A 302 15.93 36.63 8.20
CA GLU A 302 16.92 37.68 7.90
C GLU A 302 18.35 37.10 7.85
N HIS A 303 18.70 36.16 8.72
CA HIS A 303 19.99 35.47 8.67
C HIS A 303 20.16 34.63 7.39
N ILE A 304 19.12 33.91 6.97
CA ILE A 304 19.14 33.14 5.70
C ILE A 304 19.44 34.05 4.52
N VAL A 305 18.85 35.25 4.49
CA VAL A 305 19.08 36.25 3.45
C VAL A 305 20.53 36.73 3.47
N ASN A 306 21.07 37.05 4.64
CA ASN A 306 22.42 37.62 4.80
C ASN A 306 23.57 36.62 4.57
N THR A 307 23.34 35.32 4.75
CA THR A 307 24.38 34.28 4.68
C THR A 307 24.76 33.91 3.23
N LYS A 308 24.05 34.45 2.24
CA LYS A 308 24.11 33.96 0.87
C LYS A 308 25.31 34.53 0.08
N GLY A 309 26.25 33.65 -0.28
CA GLY A 309 27.31 33.91 -1.26
C GLY A 309 27.16 33.03 -2.50
N GLY A 310 26.25 33.38 -3.42
CA GLY A 310 26.07 32.66 -4.69
C GLY A 310 24.66 32.71 -5.30
N SER A 311 24.53 32.22 -6.55
CA SER A 311 23.30 32.16 -7.37
C SER A 311 22.10 31.62 -6.60
N PRO A 312 20.85 32.03 -6.92
CA PRO A 312 19.70 31.67 -6.11
C PRO A 312 19.44 30.16 -6.16
N PRO A 313 19.54 29.44 -5.02
CA PRO A 313 19.13 28.06 -4.98
C PRO A 313 17.62 28.02 -5.15
N VAL A 314 17.13 27.10 -5.97
CA VAL A 314 15.68 26.92 -6.14
C VAL A 314 15.16 26.25 -4.88
N LEU A 315 14.23 26.93 -4.21
CA LEU A 315 13.57 26.43 -3.01
C LEU A 315 12.26 25.75 -3.41
N ILE A 316 12.16 24.45 -3.19
CA ILE A 316 10.96 23.67 -3.51
C ILE A 316 10.19 23.39 -2.23
N ILE A 317 8.93 23.82 -2.17
CA ILE A 317 8.06 23.67 -1.00
C ILE A 317 6.82 22.88 -1.38
N ASP A 318 6.65 21.70 -0.79
CA ASP A 318 5.63 20.75 -1.24
C ASP A 318 4.19 21.24 -1.00
N ASN A 319 3.88 21.86 0.14
CA ASN A 319 2.50 22.23 0.47
C ASN A 319 2.38 23.53 1.29
N LEU A 320 1.86 24.61 0.69
CA LEU A 320 1.64 25.91 1.34
C LEU A 320 0.24 26.09 1.99
N GLN A 321 -0.64 25.09 1.95
CA GLN A 321 -2.02 25.19 2.43
C GLN A 321 -2.13 25.59 3.91
N ASN A 322 -1.16 25.16 4.73
CA ASN A 322 -1.19 25.33 6.19
C ASN A 322 -0.47 26.59 6.70
N LEU A 323 -0.13 27.53 5.83
CA LEU A 323 0.47 28.80 6.24
C LEU A 323 -0.50 29.65 7.09
N ARG A 324 0.03 30.24 8.17
CA ARG A 324 -0.71 31.16 9.04
C ARG A 324 -0.40 32.60 8.64
N VAL A 325 -1.22 33.54 9.10
CA VAL A 325 -1.01 34.98 8.85
C VAL A 325 0.30 35.46 9.48
N SER A 326 0.69 34.89 10.62
CA SER A 326 1.98 35.17 11.28
C SER A 326 3.21 34.77 10.47
N ASP A 327 3.04 33.91 9.47
CA ASP A 327 4.13 33.37 8.66
C ASP A 327 4.39 34.22 7.40
N VAL A 328 3.56 35.24 7.13
CA VAL A 328 3.64 36.06 5.92
C VAL A 328 4.95 36.81 5.83
N ASP A 329 5.34 37.56 6.88
CA ASP A 329 6.55 38.40 6.82
C ASP A 329 7.85 37.57 6.64
N PRO A 330 8.10 36.48 7.39
CA PRO A 330 9.26 35.63 7.16
C PRO A 330 9.26 35.01 5.76
N PHE A 331 8.09 34.67 5.21
CA PHE A 331 7.98 34.04 3.90
C PHE A 331 8.18 35.05 2.76
N LEU A 332 7.72 36.29 2.91
CA LEU A 332 8.00 37.37 1.95
C LEU A 332 9.50 37.63 1.82
N ALA A 333 10.24 37.64 2.93
CA ALA A 333 11.70 37.76 2.92
C ALA A 333 12.39 36.63 2.13
N LEU A 334 11.83 35.41 2.16
CA LEU A 334 12.32 34.30 1.35
C LEU A 334 11.99 34.49 -0.15
N ILE A 335 10.78 34.93 -0.49
CA ILE A 335 10.37 35.12 -1.90
C ILE A 335 11.24 36.17 -2.60
N GLU A 336 11.66 37.21 -1.90
CA GLU A 336 12.51 38.26 -2.48
C GLU A 336 13.93 37.77 -2.81
N ASN A 337 14.39 36.71 -2.14
CA ASN A 337 15.78 36.24 -2.23
C ASN A 337 15.93 34.85 -2.86
N PHE A 338 14.85 34.08 -2.97
CA PHE A 338 14.84 32.73 -3.53
C PHE A 338 13.84 32.63 -4.67
N THR A 339 14.21 31.89 -5.72
CA THR A 339 13.24 31.42 -6.70
C THR A 339 12.53 30.21 -6.09
N ILE A 340 11.24 30.37 -5.80
CA ILE A 340 10.45 29.38 -5.07
C ILE A 340 9.54 28.63 -6.04
N LEU A 341 9.59 27.31 -5.99
CA LEU A 341 8.61 26.42 -6.62
C LEU A 341 7.76 25.81 -5.51
N ALA A 342 6.47 26.09 -5.48
CA ALA A 342 5.59 25.63 -4.42
C ALA A 342 4.31 24.98 -4.93
N SER A 343 3.60 24.26 -4.06
CA SER A 343 2.25 23.79 -4.37
C SER A 343 1.22 24.13 -3.29
N THR A 344 -0.04 24.28 -3.71
CA THR A 344 -1.19 24.48 -2.83
C THR A 344 -2.42 23.78 -3.41
N GLU A 345 -3.44 23.55 -2.59
CA GLU A 345 -4.72 23.04 -3.10
C GLU A 345 -5.50 24.18 -3.76
N ASP A 346 -5.65 25.28 -3.04
CA ASP A 346 -6.28 26.51 -3.51
C ASP A 346 -5.59 27.73 -2.90
N THR A 347 -5.86 28.90 -3.45
CA THR A 347 -5.36 30.18 -2.96
C THR A 347 -6.24 30.71 -1.83
N LEU A 348 -5.68 30.74 -0.62
CA LEU A 348 -6.40 31.26 0.55
C LEU A 348 -6.50 32.80 0.47
N PRO A 349 -7.70 33.42 0.54
CA PRO A 349 -7.86 34.87 0.43
C PRO A 349 -7.05 35.66 1.46
N LYS A 350 -6.92 35.11 2.68
CA LYS A 350 -6.12 35.69 3.78
C LYS A 350 -4.62 35.82 3.49
N LEU A 351 -4.09 35.11 2.49
CA LEU A 351 -2.67 35.10 2.12
C LEU A 351 -2.44 35.72 0.73
N LYS A 352 -3.36 36.56 0.24
CA LYS A 352 -3.29 37.21 -1.08
C LYS A 352 -1.94 37.89 -1.38
N GLN A 353 -1.31 38.47 -0.35
CA GLN A 353 0.00 39.13 -0.45
C GLN A 353 1.15 38.19 -0.82
N ILE A 354 1.01 36.89 -0.57
CA ILE A 354 1.98 35.88 -1.00
C ILE A 354 1.68 35.49 -2.44
N TRP A 355 0.41 35.17 -2.74
CA TRP A 355 -0.01 34.59 -4.01
C TRP A 355 0.24 35.47 -5.24
N TRP A 356 0.19 36.81 -5.10
CA TRP A 356 0.48 37.72 -6.21
C TRP A 356 1.95 37.70 -6.68
N LYS A 357 2.89 37.16 -5.87
CA LYS A 357 4.32 37.05 -6.23
C LYS A 357 4.62 35.80 -7.05
N PHE A 358 3.68 34.87 -7.15
CA PHE A 358 3.87 33.61 -7.87
C PHE A 358 3.18 33.65 -9.23
N LYS A 359 3.84 33.14 -10.26
CA LYS A 359 3.15 32.68 -11.46
C LYS A 359 2.34 31.44 -11.09
N GLN A 360 1.03 31.47 -11.31
CA GLN A 360 0.14 30.37 -10.97
C GLN A 360 0.00 29.42 -12.17
N ILE A 361 0.23 28.14 -11.94
CA ILE A 361 0.01 27.08 -12.94
C ILE A 361 -0.99 26.09 -12.34
N GLU A 362 -2.15 25.98 -12.97
CA GLU A 362 -3.18 25.04 -12.58
C GLU A 362 -2.92 23.66 -13.20
N LEU A 363 -2.91 22.63 -12.37
CA LEU A 363 -2.81 21.25 -12.82
C LEU A 363 -4.20 20.68 -13.10
N ASN A 364 -4.46 20.39 -14.37
CA ASN A 364 -5.66 19.66 -14.79
C ASN A 364 -5.52 18.15 -14.58
N PRO A 365 -6.60 17.36 -14.52
CA PRO A 365 -6.53 15.91 -14.55
C PRO A 365 -5.76 15.40 -15.78
N LEU A 366 -5.24 14.17 -15.72
CA LEU A 366 -4.49 13.61 -16.85
C LEU A 366 -5.37 13.53 -18.10
N SER A 367 -4.74 13.62 -19.27
CA SER A 367 -5.39 13.30 -20.54
C SER A 367 -5.73 11.80 -20.58
N ASP A 368 -6.70 11.43 -21.42
CA ASP A 368 -7.13 10.04 -21.53
C ASP A 368 -5.97 9.11 -21.91
N HIS A 369 -5.10 9.58 -22.82
CA HIS A 369 -3.88 8.88 -23.20
C HIS A 369 -2.93 8.68 -22.02
N SER A 370 -2.57 9.76 -21.32
CA SER A 370 -1.60 9.70 -20.22
C SER A 370 -2.11 8.90 -19.02
N ALA A 371 -3.42 8.94 -18.78
CA ALA A 371 -4.05 8.13 -17.75
C ALA A 371 -3.99 6.63 -18.10
N LYS A 372 -4.24 6.25 -19.36
CA LYS A 372 -4.08 4.87 -19.84
C LYS A 372 -2.63 4.41 -19.78
N GLU A 373 -1.67 5.26 -20.15
CA GLU A 373 -0.23 4.96 -20.03
C GLU A 373 0.16 4.70 -18.58
N LEU A 374 -0.32 5.52 -17.64
CA LEU A 374 -0.10 5.32 -16.21
C LEU A 374 -0.72 3.99 -15.74
N ILE A 375 -1.94 3.66 -16.17
CA ILE A 375 -2.60 2.38 -15.83
C ILE A 375 -1.76 1.22 -16.35
N HIS A 376 -1.37 1.27 -17.62
CA HIS A 376 -0.54 0.23 -18.26
C HIS A 376 0.78 0.04 -17.52
N TYR A 377 1.50 1.13 -17.23
CA TYR A 377 2.75 1.11 -16.49
C TYR A 377 2.62 0.46 -15.10
N LEU A 378 1.54 0.78 -14.38
CA LEU A 378 1.30 0.22 -13.04
C LEU A 378 0.85 -1.25 -13.07
N THR A 379 0.40 -1.74 -14.22
CA THR A 379 -0.16 -3.09 -14.39
C THR A 379 0.73 -4.03 -15.21
N GLU A 380 1.85 -3.55 -15.74
CA GLU A 380 2.79 -4.31 -16.60
C GLU A 380 3.24 -5.64 -15.97
N ASN A 381 3.38 -5.68 -14.65
CA ASN A 381 3.82 -6.86 -13.90
C ASN A 381 2.67 -7.64 -13.22
N LEU A 382 1.41 -7.32 -13.54
CA LEU A 382 0.23 -7.95 -12.95
C LEU A 382 -0.42 -8.94 -13.92
N SER A 383 -0.73 -10.13 -13.42
CA SER A 383 -1.53 -11.11 -14.17
C SER A 383 -3.01 -10.76 -14.08
N ILE A 384 -3.55 -10.09 -15.12
CA ILE A 384 -4.92 -9.58 -15.16
C ILE A 384 -5.79 -10.41 -16.11
N SER A 385 -6.94 -10.90 -15.63
CA SER A 385 -7.84 -11.73 -16.43
C SER A 385 -8.56 -10.94 -17.53
N ASP A 386 -8.86 -9.67 -17.26
CA ASP A 386 -9.64 -8.79 -18.12
C ASP A 386 -9.14 -7.35 -17.98
N TYR A 387 -8.11 -7.01 -18.77
CA TYR A 387 -7.46 -5.71 -18.72
C TYR A 387 -8.39 -4.58 -19.17
N GLU A 388 -9.20 -4.82 -20.20
CA GLU A 388 -10.13 -3.82 -20.74
C GLU A 388 -11.19 -3.42 -19.71
N LEU A 389 -11.70 -4.38 -18.93
CA LEU A 389 -12.60 -4.12 -17.82
C LEU A 389 -11.92 -3.29 -16.72
N LEU A 390 -10.69 -3.61 -16.35
CA LEU A 390 -9.92 -2.87 -15.34
C LEU A 390 -9.67 -1.44 -15.81
N GLU A 391 -9.15 -1.26 -17.03
CA GLU A 391 -8.86 0.05 -17.61
C GLU A 391 -10.13 0.91 -17.62
N THR A 392 -11.23 0.40 -18.16
CA THR A 392 -12.51 1.12 -18.22
C THR A 392 -13.02 1.52 -16.84
N ARG A 393 -12.95 0.60 -15.87
CA ARG A 393 -13.37 0.85 -14.49
C ARG A 393 -12.52 1.92 -13.81
N VAL A 394 -11.19 1.82 -13.93
CA VAL A 394 -10.25 2.78 -13.34
C VAL A 394 -10.41 4.16 -13.98
N MET A 395 -10.54 4.23 -15.30
CA MET A 395 -10.78 5.48 -16.02
C MET A 395 -12.09 6.15 -15.59
N THR A 396 -13.15 5.38 -15.40
CA THR A 396 -14.47 5.89 -15.02
C THR A 396 -14.51 6.40 -13.57
N LEU A 397 -13.89 5.68 -12.64
CA LEU A 397 -13.98 6.00 -11.21
C LEU A 397 -12.88 6.93 -10.70
N SER A 398 -11.70 6.95 -11.31
CA SER A 398 -10.59 7.81 -10.85
C SER A 398 -10.78 9.28 -11.24
N ASN A 399 -11.69 9.58 -12.17
CA ASN A 399 -11.80 10.89 -12.82
C ASN A 399 -10.45 11.41 -13.35
N LYS A 400 -9.55 10.48 -13.74
CA LYS A 400 -8.20 10.76 -14.29
C LYS A 400 -7.27 11.47 -13.30
N LEU A 401 -7.51 11.31 -12.00
CA LEU A 401 -6.60 11.75 -10.94
C LEU A 401 -5.49 10.71 -10.74
N PRO A 402 -4.20 11.09 -10.85
CA PRO A 402 -3.08 10.15 -10.70
C PRO A 402 -3.11 9.35 -9.41
N LEU A 403 -3.33 10.01 -8.25
CA LEU A 403 -3.39 9.31 -6.96
C LEU A 403 -4.52 8.29 -6.93
N ALA A 404 -5.68 8.64 -7.51
CA ALA A 404 -6.80 7.73 -7.53
C ALA A 404 -6.54 6.51 -8.42
N ILE A 405 -5.87 6.69 -9.56
CA ILE A 405 -5.43 5.59 -10.42
C ILE A 405 -4.46 4.68 -9.67
N VAL A 406 -3.44 5.25 -9.03
CA VAL A 406 -2.44 4.52 -8.24
C VAL A 406 -3.10 3.72 -7.12
N ASP A 407 -3.96 4.36 -6.33
CA ASP A 407 -4.64 3.72 -5.20
C ASP A 407 -5.58 2.60 -5.67
N MET A 408 -6.32 2.82 -6.75
CA MET A 408 -7.21 1.80 -7.35
C MET A 408 -6.43 0.59 -7.86
N ILE A 409 -5.30 0.79 -8.54
CA ILE A 409 -4.46 -0.32 -9.02
C ILE A 409 -3.76 -1.01 -7.85
N HIS A 410 -3.31 -0.25 -6.85
CA HIS A 410 -2.72 -0.80 -5.63
C HIS A 410 -3.71 -1.67 -4.84
N GLN A 411 -5.01 -1.34 -4.80
CA GLN A 411 -6.02 -2.21 -4.19
C GLN A 411 -6.09 -3.58 -4.87
N VAL A 412 -5.85 -3.61 -6.18
CA VAL A 412 -5.94 -4.80 -7.01
C VAL A 412 -4.63 -5.59 -7.03
N SER A 413 -3.50 -4.90 -6.94
CA SER A 413 -2.16 -5.50 -7.01
C SER A 413 -1.82 -6.40 -5.82
N HIS A 414 -2.53 -6.27 -4.69
CA HIS A 414 -2.42 -7.20 -3.56
C HIS A 414 -2.93 -8.61 -3.86
N LYS A 415 -3.63 -8.80 -4.99
CA LYS A 415 -4.18 -10.09 -5.40
C LYS A 415 -3.25 -10.77 -6.42
N PRO A 416 -2.93 -12.06 -6.27
CA PRO A 416 -1.97 -12.77 -7.13
C PRO A 416 -2.46 -12.95 -8.58
N VAL A 417 -3.78 -12.98 -8.79
CA VAL A 417 -4.43 -12.90 -10.09
C VAL A 417 -5.61 -11.95 -9.96
N VAL A 418 -5.70 -11.00 -10.86
CA VAL A 418 -6.75 -9.99 -10.88
C VAL A 418 -7.94 -10.53 -11.67
N ASN A 419 -8.92 -11.08 -10.95
CA ASN A 419 -10.16 -11.60 -11.55
C ASN A 419 -11.24 -10.51 -11.67
N ARG A 420 -12.26 -10.74 -12.50
CA ARG A 420 -13.39 -9.81 -12.74
C ARG A 420 -14.07 -9.28 -11.47
N ASP A 421 -14.27 -10.09 -10.44
CA ASP A 421 -14.90 -9.62 -9.20
C ASP A 421 -13.99 -8.68 -8.40
N SER A 422 -12.69 -8.93 -8.47
CA SER A 422 -11.70 -8.05 -7.87
C SER A 422 -11.65 -6.69 -8.55
N ILE A 423 -11.88 -6.65 -9.86
CA ILE A 423 -12.01 -5.40 -10.64
C ILE A 423 -13.31 -4.66 -10.28
N ARG A 424 -14.41 -5.39 -10.02
CA ARG A 424 -15.69 -4.79 -9.62
C ARG A 424 -15.63 -4.15 -8.23
N GLU A 425 -14.87 -4.72 -7.31
CA GLU A 425 -14.65 -4.23 -5.94
C GLU A 425 -13.80 -2.95 -5.87
N VAL A 426 -13.07 -2.60 -6.92
CA VAL A 426 -12.20 -1.42 -6.92
C VAL A 426 -13.00 -0.15 -6.80
N TYR A 427 -12.62 0.70 -5.85
CA TYR A 427 -13.34 1.91 -5.53
C TYR A 427 -12.42 3.01 -5.01
N HIS A 428 -12.77 4.27 -5.31
CA HIS A 428 -12.09 5.42 -4.74
C HIS A 428 -13.05 6.59 -4.49
N GLU A 429 -13.05 7.11 -3.26
CA GLU A 429 -13.96 8.19 -2.83
C GLU A 429 -13.70 9.54 -3.54
N ALA A 430 -12.46 9.82 -3.97
CA ALA A 430 -12.05 11.11 -4.50
C ALA A 430 -12.45 11.36 -5.96
N GLY A 431 -12.76 10.32 -6.73
CA GLY A 431 -13.10 10.43 -8.15
C GLY A 431 -14.60 10.49 -8.44
N ILE A 432 -15.45 10.37 -7.41
CA ILE A 432 -16.90 10.37 -7.59
C ILE A 432 -17.39 11.81 -7.56
N LYS A 433 -17.83 12.31 -8.72
CA LYS A 433 -18.60 13.56 -8.80
C LYS A 433 -19.94 13.35 -8.08
N TYR A 434 -19.99 13.71 -6.81
CA TYR A 434 -21.26 13.86 -6.11
C TYR A 434 -22.05 14.97 -6.81
N ARG A 435 -23.07 14.59 -7.59
CA ARG A 435 -24.03 15.56 -8.12
C ARG A 435 -24.75 16.16 -6.92
N ASP A 436 -24.59 17.45 -6.70
CA ASP A 436 -25.30 18.13 -5.61
C ASP A 436 -26.80 18.23 -5.96
N TRP A 437 -27.61 17.38 -5.34
CA TRP A 437 -29.07 17.40 -5.49
C TRP A 437 -29.75 18.46 -4.60
N THR A 438 -28.99 19.23 -3.81
CA THR A 438 -29.56 20.20 -2.86
C THR A 438 -30.44 21.22 -3.57
N SER A 439 -30.00 21.76 -4.72
CA SER A 439 -30.81 22.73 -5.47
C SER A 439 -32.13 22.14 -5.97
N VAL A 440 -32.12 20.89 -6.43
CA VAL A 440 -33.35 20.20 -6.88
C VAL A 440 -34.29 19.96 -5.71
N ILE A 441 -33.77 19.52 -4.57
CA ILE A 441 -34.57 19.28 -3.36
C ILE A 441 -35.16 20.59 -2.84
N VAL A 442 -34.41 21.69 -2.85
CA VAL A 442 -34.89 23.02 -2.44
C VAL A 442 -36.02 23.49 -3.36
N ILE A 443 -35.90 23.30 -4.68
CA ILE A 443 -36.95 23.64 -5.65
C ILE A 443 -38.21 22.80 -5.39
N LEU A 444 -38.08 21.48 -5.21
CA LEU A 444 -39.21 20.60 -4.89
C LEU A 444 -39.88 20.97 -3.57
N TRP A 445 -39.10 21.40 -2.58
CA TRP A 445 -39.62 21.88 -1.30
C TRP A 445 -40.44 23.16 -1.47
N GLY A 446 -39.94 24.11 -2.28
CA GLY A 446 -40.68 25.32 -2.64
C GLY A 446 -42.00 25.02 -3.38
N ILE A 447 -41.99 24.07 -4.32
CA ILE A 447 -43.20 23.62 -5.03
C ILE A 447 -44.22 23.02 -4.05
N ALA A 448 -43.77 22.17 -3.12
CA ALA A 448 -44.65 21.57 -2.13
C ALA A 448 -45.25 22.61 -1.17
N ILE A 449 -44.49 23.63 -0.77
CA ILE A 449 -45.00 24.77 0.02
C ILE A 449 -46.06 25.54 -0.77
N MET A 450 -45.79 25.85 -2.04
CA MET A 450 -46.72 26.57 -2.91
C MET A 450 -48.03 25.79 -3.06
N PHE A 451 -47.95 24.49 -3.30
CA PHE A 451 -49.12 23.61 -3.43
C PHE A 451 -49.94 23.54 -2.14
N ARG A 452 -49.28 23.58 -0.98
CA ARG A 452 -49.95 23.62 0.32
C ARG A 452 -50.76 24.91 0.52
N PHE A 453 -50.22 26.06 0.13
CA PHE A 453 -50.97 27.33 0.19
C PHE A 453 -52.13 27.37 -0.80
N LEU A 454 -51.93 26.80 -1.99
CA LEU A 454 -52.97 26.72 -3.02
C LEU A 454 -54.14 25.83 -2.57
N ALA A 455 -53.83 24.68 -1.95
CA ALA A 455 -54.82 23.79 -1.35
C ALA A 455 -55.59 24.44 -0.19
N LEU A 456 -54.93 25.30 0.60
CA LEU A 456 -55.59 26.09 1.64
C LEU A 456 -56.60 27.07 1.02
N GLY A 457 -56.21 27.75 -0.06
CA GLY A 457 -57.06 28.70 -0.77
C GLY A 457 -58.24 28.06 -1.52
N THR A 458 -58.09 26.83 -2.02
CA THR A 458 -59.18 26.07 -2.66
C THR A 458 -60.02 25.26 -1.67
N HIS A 459 -59.75 25.37 -0.36
CA HIS A 459 -60.35 24.57 0.70
C HIS A 459 -60.24 23.05 0.49
N SER A 460 -59.24 22.59 -0.27
CA SER A 460 -58.95 21.17 -0.47
C SER A 460 -58.13 20.63 0.69
N PHE A 461 -58.80 20.00 1.65
CA PHE A 461 -58.15 19.38 2.79
C PHE A 461 -57.19 18.26 2.37
N GLU A 462 -57.57 17.47 1.36
CA GLU A 462 -56.75 16.39 0.82
C GLU A 462 -55.46 16.91 0.19
N GLY A 463 -55.53 17.98 -0.62
CA GLY A 463 -54.37 18.61 -1.22
C GLY A 463 -53.41 19.20 -0.18
N TYR A 464 -53.96 19.75 0.91
CA TYR A 464 -53.16 20.30 2.01
C TYR A 464 -52.37 19.22 2.75
N ILE A 465 -53.01 18.08 3.05
CA ILE A 465 -52.37 16.93 3.68
C ILE A 465 -51.29 16.34 2.75
N LEU A 466 -51.60 16.14 1.47
CA LEU A 466 -50.68 15.56 0.49
C LEU A 466 -49.40 16.40 0.35
N ALA A 467 -49.53 17.73 0.27
CA ALA A 467 -48.40 18.65 0.23
C ALA A 467 -47.57 18.62 1.52
N GLY A 468 -48.24 18.48 2.67
CA GLY A 468 -47.60 18.28 3.97
C GLY A 468 -46.75 17.01 4.03
N PHE A 469 -47.30 15.89 3.56
CA PHE A 469 -46.56 14.62 3.44
C PHE A 469 -45.38 14.73 2.47
N GLY A 470 -45.56 15.37 1.32
CA GLY A 470 -44.49 15.61 0.35
C GLY A 470 -43.31 16.37 0.96
N MET A 471 -43.57 17.42 1.75
CA MET A 471 -42.53 18.15 2.47
C MET A 471 -41.80 17.32 3.52
N ALA A 472 -42.52 16.46 4.25
CA ALA A 472 -41.92 15.57 5.25
C ALA A 472 -40.99 14.53 4.59
N ILE A 473 -41.42 13.93 3.47
CA ILE A 473 -40.60 13.01 2.69
C ILE A 473 -39.34 13.70 2.16
N LEU A 474 -39.45 14.92 1.62
CA LEU A 474 -38.30 15.69 1.14
C LEU A 474 -37.34 16.05 2.28
N ALA A 475 -37.85 16.37 3.47
CA ALA A 475 -37.02 16.64 4.65
C ALA A 475 -36.26 15.40 5.14
N VAL A 476 -36.92 14.23 5.19
CA VAL A 476 -36.29 12.95 5.53
C VAL A 476 -35.25 12.54 4.48
N THR A 477 -35.58 12.70 3.20
CA THR A 477 -34.66 12.39 2.09
C THR A 477 -33.42 13.28 2.16
N ARG A 478 -33.59 14.57 2.44
CA ARG A 478 -32.48 15.51 2.66
C ARG A 478 -31.62 15.10 3.86
N PHE A 479 -32.23 14.71 4.97
CA PHE A 479 -31.52 14.26 6.17
C PHE A 479 -30.69 12.99 5.90
N LEU A 480 -31.24 12.01 5.18
CA LEU A 480 -30.53 10.80 4.79
C LEU A 480 -29.38 11.09 3.82
N LEU A 481 -29.62 11.92 2.80
CA LEU A 481 -28.58 12.34 1.83
C LEU A 481 -27.40 13.05 2.51
N PHE A 482 -27.67 13.93 3.48
CA PHE A 482 -26.61 14.66 4.18
C PHE A 482 -25.80 13.77 5.12
N ARG A 483 -26.42 12.75 5.72
CA ARG A 483 -25.71 11.75 6.56
C ARG A 483 -24.82 10.80 5.74
N MET A 484 -25.05 10.72 4.43
CA MET A 484 -24.23 9.92 3.50
C MET A 484 -23.06 10.69 2.87
N ARG A 485 -23.05 12.04 2.95
CA ARG A 485 -21.84 12.85 2.70
C ARG A 485 -20.82 12.66 3.81
#